data_AF-A0A523XK71-F1
#
_entry.id   AF-A0A523XK71-F1
#
_cell.length_a   1.000
_cell.length_b   1.000
_cell.length_c   1.000
_cell.angle_alpha   90.00
_cell.angle_beta   90.00
_cell.angle_gamma   90.00
#
_symmetry.space_group_name_H-M   'P 1'
#
loop_
_entity.id
_entity.type
_entity.pdbx_description
1 polymer ?
#
loop_
_entity_poly.entity_id
_entity_poly.type
_entity_poly.pdbx_seq_one_letter_code
_entity_poly.pdbx_strand_id
1 'polypeptide(L)'
;MADRFVGTKIVVKTSEEDGMPASFIWRGKTYRVDKVERVWQDWGFPLGRAPRRQAWRARRHRNFYVVSSESESFEICRDRGKKGGWVLLKIFQKGENGERSSVFETGS
;
A
#
# COMPACT_ATOMS: atom_id res chain seq x y z
N MET A 1 -4.01 7.78 -14.86
CA MET A 1 -3.23 8.19 -13.66
C MET A 1 -1.78 7.86 -13.93
N ALA A 2 -0.88 8.84 -13.93
CA ALA A 2 0.55 8.56 -14.02
C ALA A 2 1.02 8.00 -12.67
N ASP A 3 1.68 6.84 -12.69
CA ASP A 3 2.35 6.27 -11.52
C ASP A 3 3.87 6.36 -11.64
N ARG A 4 4.54 6.71 -10.54
CA ARG A 4 6.00 6.73 -10.44
C ARG A 4 6.45 5.70 -9.41
N PHE A 5 7.29 4.76 -9.84
CA PHE A 5 7.95 3.80 -8.96
C PHE A 5 9.07 4.47 -8.14
N VAL A 6 9.20 4.07 -6.86
CA VAL A 6 10.14 4.65 -5.89
C VAL A 6 10.96 3.57 -5.18
N GLY A 7 10.33 2.52 -4.65
CA GLY A 7 11.00 1.37 -4.02
C GLY A 7 11.89 1.70 -2.80
N THR A 8 11.50 2.68 -1.97
CA THR A 8 12.35 3.17 -0.85
C THR A 8 11.76 2.85 0.51
N LYS A 9 12.60 2.53 1.51
CA LYS A 9 12.16 2.32 2.90
C LYS A 9 11.60 3.60 3.51
N ILE A 10 10.52 3.47 4.27
CA ILE A 10 9.86 4.59 4.96
C ILE A 10 9.58 4.22 6.41
N VAL A 11 9.42 5.25 7.23
CA VAL A 11 8.93 5.09 8.62
C VAL A 11 7.43 5.32 8.60
N VAL A 12 6.66 4.35 9.07
CA VAL A 12 5.19 4.41 9.10
C VAL A 12 4.74 4.33 10.54
N LYS A 13 3.85 5.23 10.94
CA LYS A 13 3.07 5.12 12.17
C LYS A 13 1.74 4.45 11.84
N THR A 14 1.40 3.42 12.57
CA THR A 14 0.11 2.73 12.46
C THR A 14 -0.87 3.24 13.51
N SER A 15 -2.17 3.19 13.22
CA SER A 15 -3.21 3.35 14.23
C SER A 15 -3.08 2.25 15.29
N GLU A 16 -3.29 2.60 16.54
CA GLU A 16 -3.28 1.65 17.67
C GLU A 16 -4.49 0.72 17.64
N GLU A 17 -5.60 1.16 17.05
CA GLU A 17 -6.87 0.44 17.02
C GLU A 17 -6.85 -0.73 16.01
N ASP A 18 -6.55 -0.43 14.74
CA ASP A 18 -6.66 -1.42 13.65
C ASP A 18 -5.31 -1.85 13.05
N GLY A 19 -4.20 -1.23 13.47
CA GLY A 19 -2.88 -1.46 12.89
C GLY A 19 -2.73 -0.98 11.44
N MET A 20 -3.67 -0.17 10.94
CA MET A 20 -3.65 0.46 9.62
C MET A 20 -2.65 1.62 9.57
N PRO A 21 -2.04 1.92 8.41
CA PRO A 21 -1.13 3.05 8.28
C PRO A 21 -1.87 4.38 8.50
N ALA A 22 -1.43 5.17 9.48
CA ALA A 22 -2.02 6.45 9.83
C ALA A 22 -1.19 7.65 9.33
N SER A 23 0.13 7.50 9.31
CA SER A 23 1.05 8.48 8.71
C SER A 23 2.39 7.84 8.37
N PHE A 24 3.16 8.49 7.50
CA PHE A 24 4.51 8.05 7.19
C PHE A 24 5.45 9.20 6.85
N ILE A 25 6.75 8.96 6.99
CA ILE A 25 7.81 9.93 6.67
C ILE A 25 8.52 9.49 5.40
N TRP A 26 8.57 10.39 4.43
CA TRP A 26 9.30 10.21 3.18
C TRP A 26 10.02 11.50 2.79
N ARG A 27 11.33 11.41 2.51
CA ARG A 27 12.20 12.55 2.18
C ARG A 27 12.13 13.70 3.20
N GLY A 28 12.03 13.36 4.50
CA GLY A 28 11.93 14.33 5.58
C GLY A 28 10.55 14.99 5.74
N LYS A 29 9.61 14.73 4.82
CA LYS A 29 8.22 15.21 4.92
C LYS A 29 7.33 14.15 5.55
N THR A 30 6.44 14.58 6.44
CA THR A 30 5.39 13.73 7.02
C THR A 30 4.15 13.79 6.14
N TYR A 31 3.63 12.63 5.80
CA TYR A 31 2.39 12.44 5.05
C TYR A 31 1.36 11.81 5.99
N ARG A 32 0.23 12.50 6.18
CA ARG A 32 -0.93 11.95 6.87
C ARG A 32 -1.73 11.10 5.90
N VAL A 33 -2.17 9.93 6.34
CA VAL A 33 -3.09 9.08 5.58
C VAL A 33 -4.50 9.55 5.89
N ASP A 34 -5.20 10.02 4.88
CA ASP A 34 -6.59 10.45 4.99
C ASP A 34 -7.54 9.25 4.84
N LYS A 35 -7.21 8.34 3.91
CA LYS A 35 -7.98 7.13 3.66
C LYS A 35 -7.11 6.00 3.11
N VAL A 36 -7.44 4.77 3.49
CA VAL A 36 -6.89 3.56 2.89
C VAL A 36 -7.85 3.12 1.78
N GLU A 37 -7.44 3.31 0.52
CA GLU A 37 -8.28 3.02 -0.66
C GLU A 37 -8.34 1.52 -0.98
N ARG A 38 -7.24 0.80 -0.74
CA ARG A 38 -7.15 -0.64 -1.03
C ARG A 38 -6.14 -1.32 -0.12
N VAL A 39 -6.46 -2.54 0.27
CA VAL A 39 -5.56 -3.43 1.01
C VAL A 39 -5.55 -4.81 0.35
N TRP A 40 -4.37 -5.39 0.16
CA TRP A 40 -4.24 -6.79 -0.23
C TRP A 40 -3.03 -7.45 0.41
N GLN A 41 -3.04 -8.77 0.42
CA GLN A 41 -2.06 -9.60 1.10
C GLN A 41 -1.39 -10.50 0.07
N ASP A 42 -0.05 -10.52 0.07
CA ASP A 42 0.73 -11.51 -0.66
C ASP A 42 1.28 -12.52 0.34
N TRP A 43 0.52 -13.60 0.50
CA TRP A 43 0.87 -14.75 1.35
C TRP A 43 1.42 -15.93 0.53
N GLY A 44 1.86 -15.65 -0.70
CA GLY A 44 2.33 -16.66 -1.64
C GLY A 44 3.66 -17.29 -1.26
N PHE A 45 3.91 -18.46 -1.85
CA PHE A 45 5.23 -19.07 -1.88
C PHE A 45 6.08 -18.43 -2.99
N PRO A 46 7.41 -18.31 -2.83
CA PRO A 46 8.28 -17.94 -3.95
C PRO A 46 8.07 -18.90 -5.14
N LEU A 47 7.88 -18.35 -6.34
CA LEU A 47 7.71 -19.08 -7.60
C LEU A 47 8.83 -20.13 -7.76
N GLY A 48 8.48 -21.38 -8.09
CA GLY A 48 9.42 -22.48 -8.34
C GLY A 48 9.78 -23.37 -7.13
N ARG A 49 9.26 -23.12 -5.92
CA ARG A 49 9.40 -24.05 -4.78
C ARG A 49 8.07 -24.75 -4.48
N ALA A 50 7.97 -26.04 -4.83
CA ALA A 50 6.96 -26.91 -4.26
C ALA A 50 7.13 -26.95 -2.72
N PRO A 51 6.03 -26.98 -1.93
CA PRO A 51 6.11 -26.88 -0.48
C PRO A 51 6.74 -28.15 0.12
N ARG A 52 8.07 -28.19 0.28
CA ARG A 52 8.72 -29.20 1.14
C ARG A 52 8.34 -28.92 2.60
N ARG A 53 8.28 -30.00 3.40
CA ARG A 53 7.93 -30.00 4.84
C ARG A 53 8.48 -28.73 5.53
N GLN A 54 7.59 -27.96 6.19
CA GLN A 54 7.79 -26.60 6.75
C GLN A 54 7.56 -25.40 5.82
N ALA A 55 6.82 -25.57 4.71
CA ALA A 55 6.53 -24.51 3.74
C ALA A 55 5.96 -23.21 4.34
N TRP A 56 5.18 -23.27 5.43
CA TRP A 56 4.62 -22.09 6.08
C TRP A 56 5.69 -21.05 6.50
N ARG A 57 6.92 -21.48 6.83
CA ARG A 57 8.04 -20.59 7.19
C ARG A 57 8.60 -19.81 6.01
N ALA A 58 8.34 -20.28 4.79
CA ALA A 58 8.82 -19.69 3.54
C ALA A 58 7.78 -18.81 2.85
N ARG A 59 6.60 -18.62 3.46
CA ARG A 59 5.58 -17.70 2.95
C ARG A 59 6.11 -16.28 3.02
N ARG A 60 5.88 -15.52 1.96
CA ARG A 60 6.00 -14.06 2.03
C ARG A 60 4.85 -13.58 2.91
N HIS A 61 5.12 -12.69 3.85
CA HIS A 61 4.07 -12.11 4.70
C HIS A 61 4.03 -10.61 4.42
N ARG A 62 3.64 -10.26 3.18
CA ARG A 62 3.58 -8.86 2.75
C ARG A 62 2.14 -8.38 2.71
N ASN A 63 1.91 -7.22 3.29
CA ASN A 63 0.66 -6.49 3.11
C ASN A 63 0.92 -5.26 2.27
N PHE A 64 0.06 -5.01 1.31
CA PHE A 64 0.11 -3.84 0.45
C PHE A 64 -1.09 -2.95 0.75
N TYR A 65 -0.84 -1.66 0.71
CA TYR A 65 -1.83 -0.63 0.99
C TYR A 65 -1.72 0.44 -0.08
N VAL A 66 -2.85 0.84 -0.65
CA VAL A 66 -2.96 2.09 -1.40
C VAL A 66 -3.61 3.08 -0.46
N VAL A 67 -2.87 4.14 -0.13
CA VAL A 67 -3.29 5.18 0.81
C VAL A 67 -3.39 6.51 0.09
N SER A 68 -4.44 7.28 0.36
CA SER A 68 -4.57 8.65 -0.10
C SER A 68 -4.09 9.61 0.98
N SER A 69 -3.45 10.68 0.52
CA SER A 69 -3.07 11.85 1.29
C SER A 69 -3.64 13.09 0.56
N GLU A 70 -3.42 14.26 1.15
CA GLU A 70 -3.96 15.53 0.68
C GLU A 70 -3.73 15.73 -0.83
N SER A 71 -2.49 15.59 -1.28
CA SER A 71 -2.06 15.88 -2.65
C SER A 71 -1.92 14.66 -3.56
N GLU A 72 -1.63 13.47 -3.02
CA GLU A 72 -1.19 12.30 -3.77
C GLU A 72 -1.70 11.01 -3.13
N SER A 73 -1.73 9.93 -3.92
CA SER A 73 -1.92 8.59 -3.38
C SER A 73 -0.62 7.78 -3.47
N PHE A 74 -0.44 6.83 -2.55
CA PHE A 74 0.80 6.08 -2.39
C PHE A 74 0.51 4.59 -2.28
N GLU A 75 1.32 3.77 -2.94
CA GLU A 75 1.36 2.33 -2.68
C GLU A 75 2.50 2.05 -1.70
N ILE A 76 2.16 1.54 -0.51
CA ILE A 76 3.12 1.15 0.51
C ILE A 76 2.99 -0.35 0.81
N CYS A 77 4.12 -0.99 1.05
CA CYS A 77 4.20 -2.40 1.41
C CYS A 77 4.80 -2.56 2.81
N ARG A 78 4.13 -3.34 3.65
CA ARG A 78 4.65 -3.84 4.93
C ARG A 78 5.14 -5.26 4.74
N ASP A 79 6.45 -5.45 4.76
CA ASP A 79 7.04 -6.77 4.90
C ASP A 79 7.06 -7.16 6.38
N ARG A 80 6.39 -8.26 6.75
CA ARG A 80 6.32 -8.79 8.13
C ARG A 80 7.38 -9.85 8.42
N GLY A 81 8.36 -10.07 7.52
CA GLY A 81 9.47 -11.00 7.75
C GLY A 81 10.46 -10.53 8.82
N LYS A 82 11.49 -11.36 9.12
CA LYS A 82 12.49 -11.09 10.18
C LYS A 82 13.30 -9.80 10.01
N LYS A 83 13.46 -9.29 8.78
CA LYS A 83 14.08 -7.99 8.46
C LYS A 83 13.04 -6.99 7.93
N GLY A 84 11.79 -7.19 8.35
CA GLY A 84 10.60 -6.52 7.86
C GLY A 84 10.64 -5.01 8.07
N GLY A 85 9.74 -4.33 7.39
CA GLY A 85 9.68 -2.88 7.39
C GLY A 85 8.69 -2.39 6.36
N TRP A 86 8.57 -1.07 6.30
CA TRP A 86 7.69 -0.42 5.34
C TRP A 86 8.48 0.12 4.17
N VAL A 87 7.95 -0.07 2.97
CA VAL A 87 8.54 0.39 1.71
C VAL A 87 7.47 1.17 0.94
N LEU A 88 7.82 2.39 0.51
CA LEU A 88 7.07 3.12 -0.48
C LEU A 88 7.41 2.56 -1.86
N LEU A 89 6.42 1.97 -2.52
CA LEU A 89 6.58 1.35 -3.83
C LEU A 89 6.29 2.34 -4.95
N LYS A 90 5.13 3.01 -4.90
CA LYS A 90 4.66 3.88 -5.97
C LYS A 90 3.97 5.13 -5.45
N ILE A 91 3.99 6.17 -6.27
CA ILE A 91 3.23 7.41 -6.09
C ILE A 91 2.29 7.53 -7.28
N PHE A 92 1.02 7.80 -7.02
CA PHE A 92 0.01 8.09 -8.01
C PHE A 92 -0.26 9.59 -7.98
N GLN A 93 -0.03 10.25 -9.12
CA GLN A 93 -0.42 11.66 -9.28
C GLN A 93 -1.95 11.73 -9.23
N LYS A 94 -2.48 12.55 -8.31
CA LYS A 94 -3.90 12.89 -8.29
C LYS A 94 -4.13 13.73 -9.54
N GLY A 95 -4.92 13.23 -10.48
CA GLY A 95 -5.26 14.04 -11.65
C GLY A 95 -5.97 15.30 -11.17
N GLU A 96 -5.58 16.47 -11.70
CA GLU A 96 -6.44 17.65 -11.65
C GLU A 96 -7.73 17.30 -12.39
N ASN A 97 -8.75 16.85 -11.64
CA ASN A 97 -10.17 16.79 -11.98
C ASN A 97 -10.88 16.00 -10.89
N GLY A 98 -11.12 16.70 -9.76
CA GLY A 98 -12.08 16.28 -8.76
C GLY A 98 -13.50 16.52 -9.24
N GLU A 99 -13.94 15.79 -10.27
CA GLU A 99 -15.36 15.61 -10.58
C GLU A 99 -15.51 14.40 -11.48
N ARG A 100 -15.98 13.29 -10.92
CA ARG A 100 -16.68 12.28 -11.69
C ARG A 100 -18.12 12.31 -11.24
N SER A 101 -18.91 13.06 -12.00
CA SER A 101 -20.36 13.01 -12.02
C SER A 101 -20.81 11.56 -12.10
N SER A 102 -21.49 11.11 -11.06
CA SER A 102 -22.32 9.91 -11.08
C SER A 102 -23.61 10.28 -11.83
N VAL A 103 -23.58 10.27 -13.16
CA VAL A 103 -24.80 10.19 -13.96
C VAL A 103 -25.09 8.70 -14.16
N PHE A 104 -25.99 8.17 -13.33
CA PHE A 104 -26.69 6.94 -13.64
C PHE A 104 -27.83 7.30 -14.60
N GLU A 105 -27.60 7.15 -15.91
CA GLU A 105 -28.69 6.99 -16.87
C GLU A 105 -29.15 5.53 -16.80
N THR A 106 -30.23 5.27 -16.06
CA THR A 106 -31.03 4.06 -16.26
C THR A 106 -32.04 4.39 -17.36
N GLY A 107 -31.73 3.97 -18.58
CA GLY A 107 -32.72 3.89 -19.65
C GLY A 107 -33.68 2.73 -19.38
N SER A 108 -34.98 3.02 -19.45
CA SER A 108 -36.05 2.17 -20.00
C SER A 108 -37.31 3.00 -20.16
#